data_AF-A0A1B8TXK6-F1
#
_entry.id   AF-A0A1B8TXK6-F1
#
_cell.length_a   1.000
_cell.length_b   1.000
_cell.length_c   1.000
_cell.angle_alpha   90.00
_cell.angle_beta   90.00
_cell.angle_gamma   90.00
#
_symmetry.space_group_name_H-M   'P 1'
#
loop_
_entity.id
_entity.type
_entity.pdbx_description
1 polymer ?
#
loop_
_entity_poly.entity_id
_entity_poly.type
_entity_poly.pdbx_seq_one_letter_code
_entity_poly.pdbx_strand_id
1 'polypeptide(L)'
;MVPRTIKKLHLPTDLLGFTAGTYDNIREDNNLQASLGPFCNQVRKELKEFIYENLEDIQDEPNYIKKIAIEKSSHWEFLFASALLKSKLNPINETYVEIDKGFVIQRAKYLDSNEFFDWIKITLTDFENFVKLFQLCATNLVQAFGEPGIAAKPIEIKNSIERFIQLCRELINWEFELNSLEVPEDLKIVKTKLRGATKLLVINELNNLQFELQKVSDEKATEVNLTFTPKLPETLNSVVNDFRLHFGI
;
A
#
# COMPACT_ATOMS: atom_id res chain seq x y z
N MET A 1 29.25 -5.81 29.88
CA MET A 1 28.46 -6.90 30.49
C MET A 1 29.25 -7.46 31.66
N VAL A 2 28.62 -7.83 32.77
CA VAL A 2 29.30 -8.10 34.06
C VAL A 2 28.78 -9.41 34.69
N PRO A 3 29.63 -10.23 35.32
CA PRO A 3 29.16 -11.39 36.09
C PRO A 3 28.20 -10.96 37.20
N ARG A 4 27.08 -11.68 37.39
CA ARG A 4 26.11 -11.40 38.48
C ARG A 4 26.72 -11.45 39.87
N THR A 5 27.82 -12.18 40.06
CA THR A 5 28.54 -12.22 41.34
C THR A 5 29.22 -10.91 41.71
N ILE A 6 29.51 -10.04 40.75
CA ILE A 6 30.16 -8.76 41.00
C ILE A 6 29.09 -7.73 41.40
N LYS A 7 28.98 -7.48 42.71
CA LYS A 7 27.99 -6.55 43.27
C LYS A 7 28.35 -5.07 43.11
N LYS A 8 29.63 -4.74 42.90
CA LYS A 8 30.11 -3.35 42.81
C LYS A 8 31.17 -3.25 41.71
N LEU A 9 30.74 -2.76 40.55
CA LEU A 9 31.63 -2.40 39.46
C LEU A 9 31.90 -0.90 39.51
N HIS A 10 33.18 -0.51 39.56
CA HIS A 10 33.57 0.88 39.38
C HIS A 10 33.57 1.20 37.89
N LEU A 11 32.63 2.03 37.45
CA LEU A 11 32.58 2.54 36.09
C LEU A 11 33.30 3.90 36.02
N PRO A 12 34.09 4.16 34.95
CA PRO A 12 34.59 5.48 34.64
C PRO A 12 33.46 6.51 34.57
N THR A 13 33.77 7.77 34.91
CA THR A 13 32.81 8.87 34.95
C THR A 13 32.07 9.07 33.63
N ASP A 14 32.74 8.81 32.49
CA ASP A 14 32.17 8.94 31.14
C ASP A 14 31.11 7.88 30.81
N LEU A 15 31.01 6.81 31.62
CA LEU A 15 30.00 5.76 31.49
C LEU A 15 28.90 5.86 32.55
N LEU A 16 28.89 6.94 33.35
CA LEU A 16 27.82 7.22 34.29
C LEU A 16 26.52 7.48 33.52
N GLY A 17 25.48 6.71 33.85
CA GLY A 17 24.18 6.73 33.16
C GLY A 17 23.92 5.50 32.29
N PHE A 18 24.95 4.71 31.95
CA PHE A 18 24.77 3.42 31.30
C PHE A 18 24.54 2.31 32.33
N THR A 19 23.53 1.48 32.08
CA THR A 19 23.30 0.27 32.89
C THR A 19 24.06 -0.89 32.28
N ALA A 20 25.08 -1.40 32.98
CA ALA A 20 25.80 -2.58 32.53
C ALA A 20 24.91 -3.83 32.69
N GLY A 21 24.61 -4.52 31.58
CA GLY A 21 23.87 -5.78 31.69
C GLY A 21 24.71 -6.91 32.29
N THR A 22 24.02 -7.94 32.78
CA THR A 22 24.62 -9.00 33.62
C THR A 22 24.41 -10.40 33.06
N TYR A 23 25.34 -11.32 33.35
CA TYR A 23 25.23 -12.73 32.96
C TYR A 23 25.47 -13.66 34.16
N ASP A 24 24.95 -14.88 34.07
CA ASP A 24 25.08 -15.87 35.14
C ASP A 24 26.41 -16.63 35.06
N ASN A 25 27.33 -16.34 35.97
CA ASN A 25 28.66 -16.93 36.01
C ASN A 25 28.80 -18.08 37.02
N ILE A 26 27.71 -18.54 37.66
CA ILE A 26 27.73 -19.64 38.65
C ILE A 26 26.87 -20.82 38.20
N ARG A 27 26.56 -20.94 36.90
CA ARG A 27 25.79 -22.07 36.41
C ARG A 27 26.51 -23.40 36.67
N GLU A 28 25.79 -24.38 37.20
CA GLU A 28 26.31 -25.71 37.50
C GLU A 28 26.68 -26.50 36.24
N ASP A 29 26.00 -26.23 35.12
CA ASP A 29 26.19 -26.93 33.84
C ASP A 29 27.34 -26.38 32.98
N ASN A 30 28.06 -25.35 33.46
CA ASN A 30 29.13 -24.65 32.74
C ASN A 30 28.74 -24.17 31.31
N ASN A 31 27.44 -24.04 31.03
CA ASN A 31 26.96 -23.68 29.70
C ASN A 31 27.00 -22.15 29.50
N LEU A 32 28.11 -21.66 28.97
CA LEU A 32 28.34 -20.24 28.71
C LEU A 32 27.28 -19.62 27.79
N GLN A 33 26.81 -20.34 26.77
CA GLN A 33 25.78 -19.83 25.86
C GLN A 33 24.49 -19.52 26.62
N ALA A 34 24.09 -20.42 27.50
CA ALA A 34 22.89 -20.27 28.31
C ALA A 34 23.07 -19.25 29.46
N SER A 35 24.31 -19.05 29.96
CA SER A 35 24.66 -17.95 30.88
C SER A 35 24.41 -16.56 30.30
N LEU A 36 24.67 -16.40 29.00
CA LEU A 36 24.55 -15.12 28.28
C LEU A 36 23.13 -14.85 27.78
N GLY A 37 22.31 -15.89 27.63
CA GLY A 37 20.95 -15.83 27.08
C GLY A 37 20.09 -14.69 27.63
N PRO A 38 19.96 -14.51 28.97
CA PRO A 38 19.16 -13.43 29.55
C PRO A 38 19.62 -12.03 29.13
N PHE A 39 20.93 -11.77 29.10
CA PHE A 39 21.47 -10.49 28.67
C PHE A 39 21.25 -10.27 27.17
N CYS A 40 21.55 -11.27 26.34
CA CYS A 40 21.32 -11.18 24.90
C CYS A 40 19.84 -10.91 24.58
N ASN A 41 18.91 -11.50 25.34
CA ASN A 41 17.48 -11.23 25.20
C ASN A 41 17.11 -9.80 25.62
N GLN A 42 17.71 -9.27 26.70
CA GLN A 42 17.52 -7.88 27.10
C GLN A 42 18.02 -6.91 26.02
N VAL A 43 19.25 -7.09 25.54
CA VAL A 43 19.83 -6.28 24.45
C VAL A 43 18.97 -6.36 23.19
N ARG A 44 18.50 -7.55 22.83
CA ARG A 44 17.61 -7.75 21.68
C ARG A 44 16.30 -6.98 21.83
N LYS A 45 15.73 -6.94 23.04
CA LYS A 45 14.49 -6.21 23.32
C LYS A 45 14.69 -4.69 23.16
N GLU A 46 15.72 -4.15 23.81
CA GLU A 46 16.08 -2.71 23.74
C GLU A 46 16.39 -2.29 22.30
N LEU A 47 17.19 -3.09 21.56
CA LEU A 47 17.47 -2.83 20.15
C LEU A 47 16.22 -2.90 19.28
N LYS A 48 15.30 -3.84 19.56
CA LYS A 48 14.05 -3.95 18.79
C LYS A 48 13.17 -2.73 19.02
N GLU A 49 13.03 -2.26 20.26
CA GLU A 49 12.30 -1.03 20.59
C GLU A 49 12.96 0.20 19.96
N PHE A 50 14.29 0.32 20.05
CA PHE A 50 15.04 1.40 19.39
C PHE A 50 14.85 1.41 17.87
N ILE A 51 14.98 0.26 17.20
CA ILE A 51 14.73 0.15 15.75
C ILE A 51 13.28 0.51 15.43
N TYR A 52 12.33 0.12 16.28
CA TYR A 52 10.90 0.42 16.09
C TYR A 52 10.61 1.93 16.11
N GLU A 53 11.30 2.67 16.96
CA GLU A 53 11.17 4.12 17.09
C GLU A 53 11.94 4.89 16.00
N ASN A 54 13.00 4.31 15.44
CA ASN A 54 13.96 5.02 14.57
C ASN A 54 13.96 4.52 13.11
N LEU A 55 12.99 3.71 12.69
CA LEU A 55 12.80 3.39 11.27
C LEU A 55 12.15 4.57 10.54
N GLU A 56 12.97 5.55 10.16
CA GLU A 56 12.54 6.76 9.42
C GLU A 56 11.66 6.41 8.21
N ASP A 57 12.01 5.35 7.49
CA ASP A 57 11.33 4.90 6.28
C ASP A 57 9.84 4.55 6.46
N ILE A 58 9.45 4.05 7.65
CA ILE A 58 8.10 3.56 7.93
C ILE A 58 7.50 4.15 9.22
N GLN A 59 8.06 5.24 9.73
CA GLN A 59 7.68 5.83 11.01
C GLN A 59 6.19 6.19 11.09
N ASP A 60 5.64 6.70 9.98
CA ASP A 60 4.25 7.17 9.85
C ASP A 60 3.22 6.03 9.72
N GLU A 61 3.68 4.78 9.61
CA GLU A 61 2.80 3.62 9.46
C GLU A 61 2.27 3.12 10.82
N PRO A 62 1.04 2.55 10.85
CA PRO A 62 0.48 1.92 12.03
C PRO A 62 1.42 0.89 12.68
N ASN A 63 1.34 0.80 14.00
CA ASN A 63 2.22 -0.08 14.79
C ASN A 63 2.20 -1.55 14.33
N TYR A 64 1.03 -2.10 14.02
CA TYR A 64 0.94 -3.49 13.56
C TYR A 64 1.62 -3.71 12.20
N ILE A 65 1.69 -2.68 11.34
CA ILE A 65 2.39 -2.71 10.05
C ILE A 65 3.90 -2.67 10.26
N LYS A 66 4.38 -1.75 11.11
CA LYS A 66 5.80 -1.65 11.48
C LYS A 66 6.34 -2.96 12.05
N LYS A 67 5.54 -3.63 12.89
CA LYS A 67 5.88 -4.93 13.46
C LYS A 67 6.19 -5.99 12.40
N ILE A 68 5.44 -6.05 11.30
CA ILE A 68 5.67 -7.01 10.21
C ILE A 68 7.05 -6.79 9.57
N ALA A 69 7.38 -5.55 9.23
CA ALA A 69 8.66 -5.18 8.61
C ALA A 69 9.89 -5.40 9.51
N ILE A 70 9.69 -5.35 10.84
CA ILE A 70 10.76 -5.55 11.83
C ILE A 70 10.97 -7.03 12.13
N GLU A 71 9.88 -7.78 12.30
CA GLU A 71 9.96 -9.19 12.67
C GLU A 71 10.43 -10.06 11.51
N LYS A 72 10.15 -9.64 10.27
CA LYS A 72 10.57 -10.32 9.04
C LYS A 72 10.35 -11.83 9.09
N SER A 73 9.16 -12.24 9.53
CA SER A 73 8.74 -13.64 9.52
C SER A 73 8.72 -14.19 8.09
N SER A 74 8.53 -15.50 7.94
CA SER A 74 8.35 -16.11 6.61
C SER A 74 7.25 -15.37 5.82
N HIS A 75 7.53 -15.03 4.54
CA HIS A 75 6.64 -14.29 3.64
C HIS A 75 6.21 -12.90 4.15
N TRP A 76 7.02 -12.24 5.00
CA TRP A 76 6.67 -10.94 5.56
C TRP A 76 6.51 -9.86 4.49
N GLU A 77 7.19 -9.95 3.35
CA GLU A 77 7.12 -8.98 2.26
C GLU A 77 5.69 -8.87 1.72
N PHE A 78 5.04 -10.01 1.49
CA PHE A 78 3.66 -10.09 1.00
C PHE A 78 2.67 -9.65 2.08
N LEU A 79 2.88 -10.08 3.32
CA LEU A 79 2.06 -9.65 4.46
C LEU A 79 2.15 -8.14 4.70
N PHE A 80 3.34 -7.57 4.55
CA PHE A 80 3.60 -6.15 4.70
C PHE A 80 2.93 -5.34 3.59
N ALA A 81 3.08 -5.75 2.33
CA ALA A 81 2.39 -5.14 1.20
C ALA A 81 0.86 -5.23 1.32
N SER A 82 0.33 -6.39 1.71
CA SER A 82 -1.09 -6.60 2.01
C SER A 82 -1.58 -5.62 3.09
N ALA A 83 -0.87 -5.54 4.22
CA ALA A 83 -1.25 -4.70 5.34
C ALA A 83 -1.22 -3.20 4.98
N LEU A 84 -0.22 -2.77 4.20
CA LEU A 84 -0.13 -1.40 3.66
C LEU A 84 -1.28 -1.09 2.70
N LEU A 85 -1.54 -1.98 1.72
CA LEU A 85 -2.64 -1.82 0.78
C LEU A 85 -3.97 -1.73 1.53
N LYS A 86 -4.23 -2.65 2.47
CA LYS A 86 -5.47 -2.64 3.27
C LYS A 86 -5.66 -1.33 4.02
N SER A 87 -4.60 -0.86 4.69
CA SER A 87 -4.63 0.39 5.45
C SER A 87 -4.90 1.61 4.55
N LYS A 88 -4.22 1.69 3.40
CA LYS A 88 -4.30 2.85 2.51
C LYS A 88 -5.52 2.81 1.56
N LEU A 89 -6.04 1.63 1.23
CA LEU A 89 -7.25 1.47 0.41
C LEU A 89 -8.54 1.70 1.20
N ASN A 90 -8.55 1.49 2.52
CA ASN A 90 -9.76 1.71 3.32
C ASN A 90 -10.38 3.12 3.11
N PRO A 91 -9.64 4.23 3.27
CA PRO A 91 -10.21 5.56 3.02
C PRO A 91 -10.60 5.79 1.55
N ILE A 92 -9.90 5.17 0.58
CA ILE A 92 -10.28 5.24 -0.84
C ILE A 92 -11.62 4.56 -1.08
N ASN A 93 -11.81 3.37 -0.52
CA ASN A 93 -13.05 2.59 -0.62
C ASN A 93 -14.21 3.35 0.04
N GLU A 94 -13.99 3.94 1.21
CA GLU A 94 -14.99 4.78 1.91
C GLU A 94 -15.38 5.99 1.07
N THR A 95 -14.39 6.74 0.55
CA THR A 95 -14.62 7.89 -0.33
C THR A 95 -15.42 7.49 -1.57
N TYR A 96 -15.07 6.36 -2.20
CA TYR A 96 -15.79 5.88 -3.37
C TYR A 96 -17.25 5.52 -3.05
N VAL A 97 -17.51 4.91 -1.89
CA VAL A 97 -18.88 4.59 -1.44
C VAL A 97 -19.71 5.86 -1.25
N GLU A 98 -19.11 6.94 -0.75
CA GLU A 98 -19.77 8.25 -0.66
C GLU A 98 -20.11 8.81 -2.05
N ILE A 99 -19.18 8.70 -3.01
CA ILE A 99 -19.40 9.09 -4.40
C ILE A 99 -20.56 8.33 -5.04
N ASP A 100 -20.58 7.01 -4.87
CA ASP A 100 -21.62 6.15 -5.43
C ASP A 100 -23.02 6.48 -4.86
N LYS A 101 -23.07 6.76 -3.55
CA LYS A 101 -24.30 7.20 -2.85
C LYS A 101 -24.73 8.63 -3.19
N GLY A 102 -23.92 9.39 -3.92
CA GLY A 102 -24.21 10.77 -4.28
C GLY A 102 -23.97 11.77 -3.14
N PHE A 103 -23.20 11.42 -2.12
CA PHE A 103 -22.76 12.35 -1.06
C PHE A 103 -21.60 13.24 -1.53
N VAL A 104 -21.71 13.76 -2.75
CA VAL A 104 -20.70 14.58 -3.40
C VAL A 104 -21.30 15.92 -3.71
N ILE A 105 -20.75 16.97 -3.11
CA ILE A 105 -21.08 18.34 -3.46
C ILE A 105 -19.85 18.92 -4.13
N GLN A 106 -19.96 19.16 -5.43
CA GLN A 106 -19.00 19.96 -6.19
C GLN A 106 -19.73 21.05 -6.94
N ARG A 107 -19.01 22.12 -7.24
CA ARG A 107 -19.55 23.20 -8.05
C ARG A 107 -19.86 22.66 -9.45
N ALA A 108 -21.14 22.66 -9.82
CA ALA A 108 -21.56 22.22 -11.14
C ALA A 108 -20.83 23.00 -12.24
N LYS A 109 -20.37 22.29 -13.26
CA LYS A 109 -19.70 22.84 -14.45
C LYS A 109 -20.45 22.36 -15.68
N TYR A 110 -21.09 23.29 -16.39
CA TYR A 110 -21.73 22.95 -17.66
C TYR A 110 -20.67 22.82 -18.77
N LEU A 111 -20.79 21.79 -19.61
CA LEU A 111 -20.05 21.63 -20.85
C LEU A 111 -21.04 21.49 -22.01
N ASP A 112 -20.80 22.19 -23.11
CA ASP A 112 -21.56 21.94 -24.35
C ASP A 112 -21.15 20.60 -25.02
N SER A 113 -21.84 20.22 -26.09
CA SER A 113 -21.58 18.95 -26.78
C SER A 113 -20.13 18.80 -27.26
N ASN A 114 -19.52 19.86 -27.80
CA ASN A 114 -18.16 19.81 -28.34
C ASN A 114 -17.15 19.75 -27.21
N GLU A 115 -17.33 20.58 -26.17
CA GLU A 115 -16.48 20.59 -24.99
C GLU A 115 -16.51 19.23 -24.28
N PHE A 116 -17.70 18.63 -24.12
CA PHE A 116 -17.82 17.31 -23.50
C PHE A 116 -17.18 16.22 -24.36
N PHE A 117 -17.33 16.27 -25.68
CA PHE A 117 -16.69 15.32 -26.59
C PHE A 117 -15.16 15.38 -26.50
N ASP A 118 -14.58 16.58 -26.49
CA ASP A 118 -13.14 16.74 -26.34
C ASP A 118 -12.64 16.31 -24.95
N TRP A 119 -13.41 16.60 -23.89
CA TRP A 119 -13.13 16.09 -22.55
C TRP A 119 -13.12 14.55 -22.49
N ILE A 120 -14.02 13.89 -23.20
CA ILE A 120 -14.04 12.42 -23.28
C ILE A 120 -12.85 11.85 -24.03
N LYS A 121 -12.45 12.44 -25.16
CA LYS A 121 -11.26 11.97 -25.88
C LYS A 121 -10.00 12.01 -25.00
N ILE A 122 -9.84 13.10 -24.24
CA ILE A 122 -8.75 13.26 -23.27
C ILE A 122 -8.90 12.19 -22.18
N THR A 123 -10.08 12.04 -21.60
CA THR A 123 -10.37 11.03 -20.57
C THR A 123 -10.01 9.61 -20.99
N LEU A 124 -10.40 9.20 -22.21
CA LEU A 124 -10.08 7.85 -22.71
C LEU A 124 -8.58 7.66 -22.89
N THR A 125 -7.88 8.68 -23.38
CA THR A 125 -6.41 8.68 -23.49
C THR A 125 -5.75 8.58 -22.11
N ASP A 126 -6.26 9.32 -21.14
CA ASP A 126 -5.77 9.29 -19.76
C ASP A 126 -6.01 7.93 -19.12
N PHE A 127 -7.14 7.28 -19.37
CA PHE A 127 -7.40 5.93 -18.87
C PHE A 127 -6.42 4.90 -19.42
N GLU A 128 -6.06 4.98 -20.69
CA GLU A 128 -4.99 4.13 -21.24
C GLU A 128 -3.65 4.38 -20.55
N ASN A 129 -3.35 5.65 -20.23
CA ASN A 129 -2.14 6.01 -19.48
C ASN A 129 -2.18 5.49 -18.04
N PHE A 130 -3.33 5.59 -17.35
CA PHE A 130 -3.52 5.00 -16.02
C PHE A 130 -3.29 3.50 -16.05
N VAL A 131 -3.87 2.76 -17.00
CA VAL A 131 -3.66 1.31 -17.14
C VAL A 131 -2.16 0.98 -17.26
N LYS A 132 -1.43 1.70 -18.13
CA LYS A 132 0.03 1.52 -18.28
C LYS A 132 0.79 1.80 -16.99
N LEU A 133 0.45 2.90 -16.29
CA LEU A 133 1.10 3.28 -15.04
C LEU A 133 0.82 2.27 -13.91
N PHE A 134 -0.40 1.73 -13.85
CA PHE A 134 -0.75 0.69 -12.89
C PHE A 134 0.01 -0.62 -13.16
N GLN A 135 0.17 -1.02 -14.43
CA GLN A 135 1.01 -2.16 -14.82
C GLN A 135 2.49 -1.95 -14.45
N LEU A 136 2.99 -0.72 -14.62
CA LEU A 136 4.34 -0.35 -14.18
C LEU A 136 4.47 -0.43 -12.65
N CYS A 137 3.46 0.04 -11.91
CA CYS A 137 3.44 -0.09 -10.44
C CYS A 137 3.46 -1.55 -9.99
N ALA A 138 2.74 -2.44 -10.69
CA ALA A 138 2.75 -3.87 -10.41
C ALA A 138 4.14 -4.48 -10.66
N THR A 139 4.77 -4.13 -11.77
CA THR A 139 6.15 -4.54 -12.06
C THR A 139 7.12 -4.08 -10.98
N ASN A 140 7.01 -2.81 -10.55
CA ASN A 140 7.87 -2.24 -9.51
C ASN A 140 7.64 -2.89 -8.15
N LEU A 141 6.39 -3.25 -7.81
CA LEU A 141 6.08 -3.97 -6.58
C LEU A 141 6.70 -5.37 -6.56
N VAL A 142 6.61 -6.10 -7.68
CA VAL A 142 7.27 -7.41 -7.81
C VAL A 142 8.79 -7.27 -7.64
N GLN A 143 9.41 -6.27 -8.26
CA GLN A 143 10.83 -6.00 -8.08
C GLN A 143 11.19 -5.61 -6.63
N ALA A 144 10.31 -4.89 -5.94
CA ALA A 144 10.51 -4.47 -4.56
C ALA A 144 10.51 -5.66 -3.58
N PHE A 145 9.88 -6.79 -3.91
CA PHE A 145 9.97 -8.02 -3.12
C PHE A 145 11.36 -8.68 -3.18
N GLY A 146 12.16 -8.36 -4.19
CA GLY A 146 13.52 -8.88 -4.35
C GLY A 146 13.58 -10.35 -4.76
N GLU A 147 14.81 -10.87 -4.81
CA GLU A 147 15.08 -12.25 -5.19
C GLU A 147 14.78 -13.22 -4.02
N PRO A 148 14.31 -14.45 -4.31
CA PRO A 148 14.08 -15.46 -3.28
C PRO A 148 15.30 -15.68 -2.38
N GLY A 149 15.11 -15.52 -1.07
CA GLY A 149 16.17 -15.68 -0.06
C GLY A 149 16.97 -14.42 0.25
N ILE A 150 16.77 -13.31 -0.46
CA ILE A 150 17.32 -12.00 -0.13
C ILE A 150 16.22 -11.14 0.48
N ALA A 151 16.38 -10.72 1.73
CA ALA A 151 15.37 -9.92 2.41
C ALA A 151 15.15 -8.57 1.71
N ALA A 152 13.90 -8.27 1.38
CA ALA A 152 13.52 -7.00 0.78
C ALA A 152 13.75 -5.80 1.71
N LYS A 153 13.82 -4.61 1.09
CA LYS A 153 13.83 -3.32 1.79
C LYS A 153 12.39 -2.84 2.01
N PRO A 154 11.94 -2.63 3.27
CA PRO A 154 10.59 -2.18 3.56
C PRO A 154 10.19 -0.88 2.82
N ILE A 155 11.12 0.07 2.69
CA ILE A 155 10.89 1.34 2.00
C ILE A 155 10.52 1.16 0.52
N GLU A 156 11.13 0.20 -0.17
CA GLU A 156 10.85 -0.04 -1.59
C GLU A 156 9.44 -0.59 -1.79
N ILE A 157 9.00 -1.49 -0.90
CA ILE A 157 7.64 -2.01 -0.89
C ILE A 157 6.65 -0.88 -0.58
N LYS A 158 6.91 -0.08 0.47
CA LYS A 158 6.07 1.06 0.84
C LYS A 158 5.92 2.06 -0.32
N ASN A 159 7.03 2.49 -0.91
CA ASN A 159 7.03 3.42 -2.05
C ASN A 159 6.24 2.86 -3.24
N SER A 160 6.33 1.55 -3.49
CA SER A 160 5.57 0.90 -4.56
C SER A 160 4.08 0.92 -4.27
N ILE A 161 3.66 0.63 -3.04
CA ILE A 161 2.25 0.75 -2.63
C ILE A 161 1.78 2.22 -2.71
N GLU A 162 2.58 3.18 -2.30
CA GLU A 162 2.18 4.60 -2.33
C GLU A 162 1.93 5.12 -3.74
N ARG A 163 2.66 4.61 -4.74
CA ARG A 163 2.40 4.94 -6.15
C ARG A 163 1.03 4.43 -6.61
N PHE A 164 0.62 3.22 -6.22
CA PHE A 164 -0.74 2.73 -6.48
C PHE A 164 -1.79 3.67 -5.88
N ILE A 165 -1.60 4.04 -4.62
CA ILE A 165 -2.53 4.89 -3.87
C ILE A 165 -2.62 6.29 -4.49
N GLN A 166 -1.50 6.85 -4.96
CA GLN A 166 -1.51 8.13 -5.65
C GLN A 166 -2.35 8.07 -6.94
N LEU A 167 -2.16 7.05 -7.78
CA LEU A 167 -2.95 6.89 -9.01
C LEU A 167 -4.44 6.69 -8.71
N CYS A 168 -4.78 5.95 -7.65
CA CYS A 168 -6.18 5.83 -7.21
C CYS A 168 -6.79 7.18 -6.81
N ARG A 169 -6.03 8.05 -6.12
CA ARG A 169 -6.51 9.39 -5.75
C ARG A 169 -6.80 10.24 -6.98
N GLU A 170 -5.95 10.18 -8.01
CA GLU A 170 -6.21 10.90 -9.26
C GLU A 170 -7.48 10.40 -9.95
N LEU A 171 -7.71 9.08 -9.99
CA LEU A 171 -8.96 8.53 -10.54
C LEU A 171 -10.20 8.86 -9.71
N ILE A 172 -10.07 8.96 -8.38
CA ILE A 172 -11.14 9.46 -7.51
C ILE A 172 -11.45 10.93 -7.81
N ASN A 173 -10.42 11.76 -7.99
CA ASN A 173 -10.59 13.16 -8.40
C ASN A 173 -11.27 13.29 -9.77
N TRP A 174 -10.94 12.40 -10.71
CA TRP A 174 -11.62 12.32 -12.00
C TRP A 174 -13.10 11.94 -11.84
N GLU A 175 -13.42 10.97 -10.98
CA GLU A 175 -14.82 10.56 -10.72
C GLU A 175 -15.62 11.72 -10.10
N PHE A 176 -14.99 12.46 -9.19
CA PHE A 176 -15.51 13.70 -8.64
C PHE A 176 -15.80 14.75 -9.73
N GLU A 177 -14.85 15.00 -10.63
CA GLU A 177 -15.03 15.91 -11.78
C GLU A 177 -16.21 15.45 -12.65
N LEU A 178 -16.26 14.17 -13.03
CA LEU A 178 -17.36 13.59 -13.81
C LEU A 178 -18.71 13.89 -13.15
N ASN A 179 -18.84 13.69 -11.84
CA ASN A 179 -20.10 13.94 -11.13
C ASN A 179 -20.52 15.42 -11.20
N SER A 180 -19.56 16.35 -11.21
CA SER A 180 -19.80 17.81 -11.29
C SER A 180 -20.26 18.31 -12.67
N LEU A 181 -20.09 17.52 -13.74
CA LEU A 181 -20.39 17.96 -15.10
C LEU A 181 -21.89 17.99 -15.38
N GLU A 182 -22.41 19.12 -15.83
CA GLU A 182 -23.74 19.21 -16.44
C GLU A 182 -23.59 19.20 -17.96
N VAL A 183 -24.35 18.35 -18.64
CA VAL A 183 -24.24 18.12 -20.09
C VAL A 183 -25.62 18.15 -20.73
N PRO A 184 -25.73 18.39 -22.07
CA PRO A 184 -26.98 18.26 -22.81
C PRO A 184 -27.71 16.94 -22.52
N GLU A 185 -29.06 16.99 -22.55
CA GLU A 185 -29.92 15.88 -22.13
C GLU A 185 -29.62 14.57 -22.87
N ASP A 186 -29.33 14.66 -24.15
CA ASP A 186 -29.00 13.55 -25.03
C ASP A 186 -27.60 12.95 -24.80
N LEU A 187 -26.70 13.69 -24.13
CA LEU A 187 -25.36 13.21 -23.75
C LEU A 187 -25.28 12.69 -22.31
N LYS A 188 -26.34 12.80 -21.51
CA LYS A 188 -26.39 12.23 -20.15
C LYS A 188 -26.19 10.71 -20.13
N ILE A 189 -26.59 10.01 -21.19
CA ILE A 189 -26.36 8.56 -21.32
C ILE A 189 -24.86 8.23 -21.32
N VAL A 190 -24.06 9.05 -22.00
CA VAL A 190 -22.60 8.88 -22.05
C VAL A 190 -21.99 9.13 -20.69
N LYS A 191 -22.37 10.23 -20.02
CA LYS A 191 -21.95 10.54 -18.64
C LYS A 191 -22.25 9.35 -17.71
N THR A 192 -23.43 8.75 -17.85
CA THR A 192 -23.86 7.61 -17.03
C THR A 192 -23.01 6.36 -17.27
N LYS A 193 -22.58 6.09 -18.51
CA LYS A 193 -21.72 4.94 -18.86
C LYS A 193 -20.30 5.03 -18.29
N LEU A 194 -19.82 6.25 -18.08
CA LEU A 194 -18.51 6.52 -17.48
C LEU A 194 -18.51 6.39 -15.97
N ARG A 195 -19.68 6.53 -15.34
CA ARG A 195 -19.82 6.46 -13.89
C ARG A 195 -19.35 5.10 -13.38
N GLY A 196 -18.48 5.15 -12.39
CA GLY A 196 -17.89 4.00 -11.75
C GLY A 196 -16.77 3.31 -12.53
N ALA A 197 -16.27 3.95 -13.59
CA ALA A 197 -15.09 3.47 -14.31
C ALA A 197 -13.89 3.28 -13.37
N THR A 198 -13.67 4.20 -12.42
CA THR A 198 -12.57 4.09 -11.44
C THR A 198 -12.61 2.79 -10.64
N LYS A 199 -13.81 2.35 -10.22
CA LYS A 199 -13.95 1.11 -9.45
C LYS A 199 -13.65 -0.13 -10.28
N LEU A 200 -14.18 -0.17 -11.49
CA LEU A 200 -14.00 -1.28 -12.42
C LEU A 200 -12.58 -1.37 -12.97
N LEU A 201 -11.92 -0.22 -13.17
CA LEU A 201 -10.58 -0.15 -13.73
C LEU A 201 -9.53 -0.60 -12.72
N VAL A 202 -9.63 -0.17 -11.45
CA VAL A 202 -8.53 -0.42 -10.49
C VAL A 202 -8.92 -0.74 -9.06
N ILE A 203 -9.98 -0.16 -8.49
CA ILE A 203 -10.27 -0.36 -7.05
C ILE A 203 -10.56 -1.85 -6.76
N ASN A 204 -11.36 -2.50 -7.60
CA ASN A 204 -11.65 -3.93 -7.44
C ASN A 204 -10.38 -4.77 -7.56
N GLU A 205 -9.54 -4.50 -8.57
CA GLU A 205 -8.28 -5.23 -8.81
C GLU A 205 -7.29 -5.06 -7.66
N LEU A 206 -7.16 -3.86 -7.09
CA LEU A 206 -6.26 -3.61 -5.94
C LEU A 206 -6.76 -4.25 -4.65
N ASN A 207 -8.08 -4.26 -4.42
CA ASN A 207 -8.65 -5.02 -3.31
C ASN A 207 -8.39 -6.52 -3.51
N ASN A 208 -8.55 -7.06 -4.71
CA ASN A 208 -8.21 -8.46 -5.01
C ASN A 208 -6.72 -8.75 -4.77
N LEU A 209 -5.81 -7.91 -5.29
CA LEU A 209 -4.38 -8.03 -5.06
C LEU A 209 -4.04 -8.03 -3.56
N GLN A 210 -4.69 -7.18 -2.77
CA GLN A 210 -4.53 -7.16 -1.31
C GLN A 210 -4.88 -8.51 -0.69
N PHE A 211 -6.00 -9.13 -1.09
CA PHE A 211 -6.40 -10.46 -0.61
C PHE A 211 -5.43 -11.56 -1.07
N GLU A 212 -4.98 -11.54 -2.32
CA GLU A 212 -4.01 -12.51 -2.84
C GLU A 212 -2.67 -12.44 -2.08
N LEU A 213 -2.16 -11.24 -1.82
CA LEU A 213 -0.95 -11.02 -1.03
C LEU A 213 -1.10 -11.55 0.41
N GLN A 214 -2.26 -11.34 1.03
CA GLN A 214 -2.55 -11.89 2.36
C GLN A 214 -2.49 -13.42 2.34
N LYS A 215 -3.14 -14.03 1.35
CA LYS A 215 -3.25 -15.49 1.20
C LYS A 215 -1.89 -16.16 1.08
N VAL A 216 -0.94 -15.56 0.37
CA VAL A 216 0.44 -16.06 0.25
C VAL A 216 1.08 -16.28 1.63
N SER A 217 0.89 -15.32 2.54
CA SER A 217 1.43 -15.41 3.90
C SER A 217 0.70 -16.45 4.75
N ASP A 218 -0.64 -16.45 4.69
CA ASP A 218 -1.49 -17.34 5.50
C ASP A 218 -1.26 -18.82 5.13
N GLU A 219 -1.12 -19.13 3.84
CA GLU A 219 -0.93 -20.49 3.32
C GLU A 219 0.54 -20.92 3.26
N LYS A 220 1.49 -20.01 3.51
CA LYS A 220 2.94 -20.23 3.34
C LYS A 220 3.25 -20.80 1.95
N ALA A 221 2.64 -20.21 0.92
CA ALA A 221 2.68 -20.73 -0.44
C ALA A 221 4.13 -20.78 -0.95
N THR A 222 4.53 -21.92 -1.53
CA THR A 222 5.86 -22.10 -2.13
C THR A 222 5.97 -21.49 -3.52
N GLU A 223 4.84 -21.29 -4.19
CA GLU A 223 4.74 -20.60 -5.47
C GLU A 223 3.73 -19.46 -5.36
N VAL A 224 4.09 -18.30 -5.90
CA VAL A 224 3.30 -17.07 -5.81
C VAL A 224 2.86 -16.64 -7.19
N ASN A 225 1.57 -16.76 -7.47
CA ASN A 225 0.93 -16.26 -8.68
C ASN A 225 0.01 -15.10 -8.30
N LEU A 226 0.50 -13.87 -8.45
CA LEU A 226 -0.30 -12.65 -8.21
C LEU A 226 -0.90 -12.18 -9.53
N THR A 227 -2.19 -11.88 -9.52
CA THR A 227 -2.89 -11.37 -10.70
C THR A 227 -3.34 -9.94 -10.45
N PHE A 228 -2.87 -9.02 -11.28
CA PHE A 228 -3.34 -7.64 -11.28
C PHE A 228 -3.47 -7.17 -12.72
N THR A 229 -4.71 -7.06 -13.19
CA THR A 229 -5.02 -6.84 -14.61
C THR A 229 -5.95 -5.64 -14.79
N PRO A 230 -5.47 -4.41 -14.51
CA PRO A 230 -6.25 -3.21 -14.76
C PRO A 230 -6.63 -3.16 -16.23
N LYS A 231 -7.92 -2.99 -16.51
CA LYS A 231 -8.45 -2.96 -17.86
C LYS A 231 -9.54 -1.91 -17.98
N LEU A 232 -9.68 -1.38 -19.20
CA LEU A 232 -10.77 -0.47 -19.50
C LEU A 232 -12.12 -1.20 -19.29
N PRO A 233 -13.08 -0.57 -18.60
CA PRO A 233 -14.42 -1.14 -18.43
C PRO A 233 -15.11 -1.33 -19.78
N GLU A 234 -15.76 -2.49 -19.98
CA GLU A 234 -16.49 -2.78 -21.22
C GLU A 234 -17.61 -1.79 -21.51
N THR A 235 -18.15 -1.14 -20.46
CA THR A 235 -19.15 -0.07 -20.58
C THR A 235 -18.66 1.09 -21.47
N LEU A 236 -17.34 1.32 -21.53
CA LEU A 236 -16.73 2.39 -22.32
C LEU A 236 -16.64 2.04 -23.81
N ASN A 237 -16.72 0.77 -24.20
CA ASN A 237 -16.62 0.36 -25.60
C ASN A 237 -17.72 0.97 -26.48
N SER A 238 -18.87 1.30 -25.88
CA SER A 238 -20.00 1.91 -26.58
C SER A 238 -19.98 3.44 -26.59
N VAL A 239 -19.16 4.09 -25.76
CA VAL A 239 -19.13 5.56 -25.60
C VAL A 239 -18.76 6.26 -26.91
N VAL A 240 -17.78 5.73 -27.64
CA VAL A 240 -17.39 6.28 -28.95
C VAL A 240 -18.52 6.20 -29.98
N ASN A 241 -19.33 5.13 -29.93
CA ASN A 241 -20.47 4.95 -30.82
C ASN A 241 -21.64 5.87 -30.45
N ASP A 242 -21.86 6.15 -29.17
CA ASP A 242 -22.91 7.09 -28.74
C ASP A 242 -22.64 8.51 -29.25
N PHE A 243 -21.37 8.95 -29.21
CA PHE A 243 -20.97 10.24 -29.78
C PHE A 243 -21.14 10.29 -31.30
N ARG A 244 -20.78 9.22 -32.00
CA ARG A 244 -21.01 9.10 -33.45
C ARG A 244 -22.48 9.30 -33.82
N LEU A 245 -23.37 8.64 -33.09
CA LEU A 245 -24.82 8.80 -33.27
C LEU A 245 -25.30 10.23 -33.01
N HIS A 246 -24.81 10.88 -31.96
CA HIS A 246 -25.20 12.26 -31.61
C HIS A 246 -24.70 13.29 -32.65
N PHE A 247 -23.45 13.18 -33.10
CA PHE A 247 -22.88 14.09 -34.09
C PHE A 247 -23.25 13.76 -35.54
N GLY A 248 -23.90 12.61 -35.79
CA GLY A 248 -24.25 12.16 -37.14
C GLY A 248 -23.05 11.79 -38.00
N ILE A 249 -21.98 11.26 -37.37
CA ILE A 249 -20.70 10.88 -38.00
C ILE A 249 -20.51 9.36 -37.95
#